data_AF-A0A8H6GYD5-F1
#
_entry.id   AF-A0A8H6GYD5-F1
#
_cell.length_a   1.000
_cell.length_b   1.000
_cell.length_c   1.000
_cell.angle_alpha   90.00
_cell.angle_beta   90.00
_cell.angle_gamma   90.00
#
_symmetry.space_group_name_H-M   'P 1'
#
loop_
_entity.id
_entity.type
_entity.pdbx_description
1 polymer ?
#
loop_
_entity_poly.entity_id
_entity_poly.type
_entity_poly.pdbx_seq_one_letter_code
_entity_poly.pdbx_strand_id
1 'polypeptide(L)'
;MSAENLTQTASKLPLTMVVQSFEEQLQLYKDNLGPRFADNDNLKTHVNVAEVLLYEIAVSDQHSAASYLPLTDRLQLLWACVRSLKTFFDIRFDHREMERPRFLCMSASELVYTIIVGIKVVTLQLPGWNLAQIHAELDMVEVMSQQAQDLDIIVGRRKHGNMLGTPTPGGTTAATPAPPPDPFERLVKQLKSVRDLVKAERQRLLTGSGNADLVDFSQDFLMDDSGTDFWQAAATRGYNVWNIIGDPGVLNEST
;
A
#
# COMPACT_ATOMS: atom_id res chain seq x y z
N MET A 1 18.79 -32.91 38.93
CA MET A 1 17.52 -32.18 39.15
C MET A 1 17.82 -30.69 39.14
N SER A 2 16.96 -29.91 38.48
CA SER A 2 16.93 -28.43 38.45
C SER A 2 17.68 -27.73 37.30
N ALA A 3 17.22 -27.95 36.07
CA ALA A 3 17.41 -27.02 34.95
C ALA A 3 16.11 -26.77 34.14
N GLU A 4 14.95 -27.22 34.64
CA GLU A 4 13.67 -27.19 33.92
C GLU A 4 12.69 -26.10 34.42
N ASN A 5 13.09 -25.23 35.35
CA ASN A 5 12.15 -24.29 36.00
C ASN A 5 12.28 -22.82 35.56
N LEU A 6 13.04 -22.50 34.51
CA LEU A 6 13.15 -21.14 33.98
C LEU A 6 12.36 -20.90 32.68
N THR A 7 11.68 -21.92 32.16
CA THR A 7 10.83 -21.82 30.96
C THR A 7 9.35 -21.65 31.25
N GLN A 8 8.94 -21.57 32.52
CA GLN A 8 7.55 -21.45 32.91
C GLN A 8 7.27 -20.04 33.45
N THR A 9 6.38 -19.30 32.77
CA THR A 9 5.79 -17.99 33.12
C THR A 9 6.51 -16.69 32.71
N ALA A 10 6.98 -16.59 31.46
CA ALA A 10 6.93 -15.29 30.78
C ALA A 10 5.46 -15.06 30.37
N SER A 11 4.69 -14.37 31.20
CA SER A 11 3.31 -13.98 30.94
C SER A 11 3.25 -13.22 29.61
N LYS A 12 2.89 -13.89 28.52
CA LYS A 12 2.60 -13.21 27.25
C LYS A 12 1.42 -12.30 27.52
N LEU A 13 1.65 -10.98 27.50
CA LEU A 13 0.59 -9.99 27.68
C LEU A 13 -0.53 -10.30 26.66
N PRO A 14 -1.82 -10.27 27.05
CA PRO A 14 -2.90 -10.46 26.08
C PRO A 14 -2.73 -9.48 24.92
N LEU A 15 -2.85 -9.99 23.68
CA LEU A 15 -2.63 -9.18 22.48
C LEU A 15 -3.53 -7.94 22.47
N THR A 16 -4.75 -8.07 22.98
CA THR A 16 -5.72 -6.98 23.13
C THR A 16 -5.20 -5.82 23.98
N MET A 17 -4.45 -6.09 25.07
CA MET A 17 -3.83 -5.04 25.88
C MET A 17 -2.70 -4.32 25.13
N VAL A 18 -1.94 -5.06 24.32
CA VAL A 18 -0.89 -4.47 23.49
C VAL A 18 -1.50 -3.55 22.43
N VAL A 19 -2.55 -4.01 21.75
CA VAL A 19 -3.27 -3.22 20.74
C VAL A 19 -3.84 -1.95 21.36
N GLN A 20 -4.54 -2.06 22.49
CA GLN A 20 -5.12 -0.91 23.18
C GLN A 20 -4.06 0.13 23.57
N SER A 21 -2.89 -0.30 24.06
CA SER A 21 -1.80 0.61 24.39
C SER A 21 -1.30 1.40 23.17
N PHE A 22 -1.22 0.77 22.00
CA PHE A 22 -0.85 1.45 20.76
C PHE A 22 -1.97 2.37 20.25
N GLU A 23 -3.24 2.00 20.40
CA GLU A 23 -4.38 2.87 20.10
C GLU A 23 -4.34 4.14 20.96
N GLU A 24 -4.08 4.00 22.26
CA GLU A 24 -3.94 5.12 23.19
C GLU A 24 -2.77 6.04 22.79
N GLN A 25 -1.62 5.47 22.38
CA GLN A 25 -0.48 6.25 21.89
C GLN A 25 -0.79 7.00 20.59
N LEU A 26 -1.49 6.36 19.65
CA LEU A 26 -1.92 7.00 18.40
C LEU A 26 -2.93 8.12 18.67
N GLN A 27 -3.86 7.90 19.60
CA GLN A 27 -4.81 8.93 19.99
C GLN A 27 -4.12 10.11 20.67
N LEU A 28 -3.20 9.85 21.59
CA LEU A 28 -2.38 10.90 22.20
C LEU A 28 -1.57 11.68 21.15
N TYR A 29 -1.02 11.00 20.13
CA TYR A 29 -0.35 11.68 19.03
C TYR A 29 -1.30 12.59 18.25
N LYS A 30 -2.51 12.11 17.92
CA LYS A 30 -3.56 12.89 17.23
C LYS A 30 -3.97 14.12 18.06
N ASP A 31 -4.15 13.96 19.37
CA ASP A 31 -4.60 15.03 20.27
C ASP A 31 -3.52 16.08 20.50
N ASN A 32 -2.25 15.68 20.50
CA ASN A 32 -1.10 16.58 20.67
C ASN A 32 -0.66 17.24 19.36
N LEU A 33 -1.28 16.90 18.22
CA LEU A 33 -0.98 17.53 16.95
C LEU A 33 -1.44 18.99 17.01
N GLY A 34 -0.48 19.92 16.98
CA GLY A 34 -0.80 21.35 17.01
C GLY A 34 -1.71 21.75 15.84
N PRO A 35 -2.54 22.82 15.97
CA PRO A 35 -3.53 23.21 14.95
C PRO A 35 -2.95 23.41 13.55
N ARG A 36 -1.67 23.80 13.46
CA ARG A 36 -0.94 23.99 12.20
C ARG A 36 -0.74 22.69 11.39
N PHE A 37 -0.72 21.55 12.07
CA PHE A 37 -0.47 20.25 11.45
C PHE A 37 -1.75 19.41 11.31
N ALA A 38 -2.84 19.82 11.96
CA ALA A 38 -4.11 19.10 11.97
C ALA A 38 -4.68 18.89 10.54
N ASP A 39 -4.44 19.83 9.64
CA ASP A 39 -4.90 19.78 8.25
C ASP A 39 -3.86 19.19 7.27
N ASN A 40 -2.73 18.66 7.76
CA ASN A 40 -1.71 18.08 6.89
C ASN A 40 -2.09 16.66 6.48
N ASP A 41 -2.52 16.48 5.24
CA ASP A 41 -2.99 15.19 4.74
C ASP A 41 -1.91 14.11 4.73
N ASN A 42 -0.63 14.44 4.51
CA ASN A 42 0.44 13.45 4.61
C ASN A 42 0.54 12.89 6.04
N LEU A 43 0.48 13.76 7.06
CA LEU A 43 0.48 13.31 8.46
C LEU A 43 -0.74 12.45 8.77
N LYS A 44 -1.94 12.86 8.34
CA LYS A 44 -3.15 12.04 8.49
C LYS A 44 -2.99 10.68 7.80
N THR A 45 -2.41 10.66 6.62
CA THR A 45 -2.19 9.44 5.83
C THR A 45 -1.24 8.48 6.56
N HIS A 46 -0.12 8.96 7.09
CA HIS A 46 0.81 8.16 7.90
C HIS A 46 0.16 7.60 9.18
N VAL A 47 -0.69 8.39 9.84
CA VAL A 47 -1.43 7.93 11.01
C VAL A 47 -2.39 6.79 10.66
N ASN A 48 -3.11 6.91 9.54
CA ASN A 48 -3.96 5.82 9.05
C ASN A 48 -3.14 4.57 8.70
N VAL A 49 -1.96 4.72 8.09
CA VAL A 49 -1.06 3.57 7.82
C VAL A 49 -0.62 2.89 9.11
N ALA A 50 -0.31 3.65 10.16
CA ALA A 50 0.02 3.10 11.47
C ALA A 50 -1.15 2.34 12.10
N GLU A 51 -2.38 2.84 11.95
CA GLU A 51 -3.60 2.12 12.36
C GLU A 51 -3.80 0.84 11.55
N VAL A 52 -3.58 0.87 10.23
CA VAL A 52 -3.62 -0.33 9.39
C VAL A 52 -2.60 -1.37 9.85
N LEU A 53 -1.35 -0.98 10.12
CA LEU A 53 -0.30 -1.86 10.65
C LEU A 53 -0.70 -2.48 11.99
N LEU A 54 -1.31 -1.69 12.86
CA LEU A 54 -1.76 -2.15 14.17
C LEU A 54 -2.87 -3.21 14.05
N TYR A 55 -3.82 -2.99 13.13
CA TYR A 55 -4.98 -3.86 12.95
C TYR A 55 -4.75 -5.03 11.98
N GLU A 56 -3.72 -4.99 11.14
CA GLU A 56 -3.39 -6.08 10.19
C GLU A 56 -3.16 -7.41 10.91
N ILE A 57 -2.75 -7.38 12.17
CA ILE A 57 -2.58 -8.60 12.98
C ILE A 57 -3.82 -9.50 12.99
N ALA A 58 -5.02 -8.93 12.90
CA ALA A 58 -6.29 -9.66 12.85
C ALA A 58 -6.57 -10.34 11.50
N VAL A 59 -5.83 -9.99 10.45
CA VAL A 59 -5.91 -10.60 9.11
C VAL A 59 -5.22 -11.96 9.08
N SER A 60 -4.12 -12.13 9.81
CA SER A 60 -3.34 -13.37 9.83
C SER A 60 -3.92 -14.41 10.80
N ASP A 61 -4.23 -15.61 10.29
CA ASP A 61 -4.70 -16.74 11.12
C ASP A 61 -3.64 -17.23 12.13
N GLN A 62 -2.35 -17.09 11.81
CA GLN A 62 -1.25 -17.49 12.70
C GLN A 62 -1.24 -16.66 13.99
N HIS A 63 -1.60 -15.39 13.89
CA HIS A 63 -1.63 -14.43 15.00
C HIS A 63 -3.02 -14.32 15.65
N SER A 64 -4.05 -14.83 14.96
CA SER A 64 -5.46 -14.76 15.36
C SER A 64 -6.01 -16.10 15.87
N ALA A 65 -5.14 -17.03 16.27
CA ALA A 65 -5.59 -18.29 16.85
C ALA A 65 -6.55 -18.01 18.02
N ALA A 66 -7.67 -18.72 18.07
CA ALA A 66 -8.77 -18.45 19.00
C ALA A 66 -8.38 -18.43 20.49
N SER A 67 -7.20 -18.97 20.83
CA SER A 67 -6.59 -18.90 22.16
C SER A 67 -6.04 -17.52 22.55
N TYR A 68 -5.71 -16.65 21.59
CA TYR A 68 -5.09 -15.33 21.82
C TYR A 68 -6.03 -14.16 21.51
N LEU A 69 -7.00 -14.35 20.60
CA LEU A 69 -7.93 -13.31 20.19
C LEU A 69 -9.33 -13.91 19.97
N PRO A 70 -10.31 -13.61 20.86
CA PRO A 70 -11.69 -14.00 20.67
C PRO A 70 -12.23 -13.51 19.31
N LEU A 71 -13.13 -14.28 18.69
CA LEU A 71 -13.67 -13.95 17.36
C LEU A 71 -14.29 -12.55 17.32
N THR A 72 -14.98 -12.13 18.38
CA THR A 72 -15.60 -10.80 18.46
C THR A 72 -14.56 -9.69 18.41
N ASP A 73 -13.47 -9.82 19.18
CA ASP A 73 -12.38 -8.86 19.21
C ASP A 73 -11.66 -8.84 17.86
N ARG A 74 -11.45 -10.01 17.24
CA ARG A 74 -10.90 -10.13 15.88
C ARG A 74 -11.74 -9.36 14.87
N LEU A 75 -13.06 -9.53 14.90
CA LEU A 75 -13.97 -8.81 14.00
C LEU A 75 -13.93 -7.30 14.22
N GLN A 76 -13.80 -6.83 15.47
CA GLN A 76 -13.66 -5.40 15.77
C GLN A 76 -12.37 -4.82 15.17
N LEU A 77 -11.24 -5.51 15.35
CA LEU A 77 -9.96 -5.09 14.76
C LEU A 77 -10.00 -5.09 13.22
N LEU A 78 -10.61 -6.10 12.61
CA LEU A 78 -10.79 -6.16 11.16
C LEU A 78 -11.64 -4.98 10.65
N TRP A 79 -12.73 -4.62 11.34
CA TRP A 79 -13.53 -3.44 11.00
C TRP A 79 -12.77 -2.13 11.21
N ALA A 80 -11.94 -2.02 12.23
CA ALA A 80 -11.06 -0.88 12.44
C ALA A 80 -10.02 -0.76 11.30
N CYS A 81 -9.48 -1.89 10.84
CA CYS A 81 -8.61 -1.95 9.66
C CYS A 81 -9.32 -1.44 8.39
N VAL A 82 -10.55 -1.91 8.13
CA VAL A 82 -11.37 -1.44 6.97
C VAL A 82 -11.58 0.07 7.01
N ARG A 83 -11.93 0.64 8.17
CA ARG A 83 -12.16 2.09 8.30
C ARG A 83 -10.89 2.90 8.12
N SER A 84 -9.77 2.41 8.63
CA SER A 84 -8.46 3.06 8.50
C SER A 84 -8.00 3.05 7.04
N LEU A 85 -8.17 1.92 6.34
CA LEU A 85 -7.91 1.81 4.89
C LEU A 85 -8.80 2.75 4.08
N LYS A 86 -10.10 2.78 4.37
CA LYS A 86 -11.04 3.68 3.69
C LYS A 86 -10.62 5.15 3.86
N THR A 87 -10.36 5.57 5.10
CA THR A 87 -9.94 6.93 5.41
C THR A 87 -8.63 7.29 4.72
N PHE A 88 -7.66 6.36 4.68
CA PHE A 88 -6.42 6.52 3.91
C PHE A 88 -6.71 6.78 2.43
N PHE A 89 -7.55 5.95 1.78
CA PHE A 89 -7.85 6.11 0.36
C PHE A 89 -8.65 7.38 0.08
N ASP A 90 -9.63 7.71 0.92
CA ASP A 90 -10.41 8.95 0.80
C ASP A 90 -9.49 10.17 0.82
N ILE A 91 -8.60 10.29 1.82
CA ILE A 91 -7.63 11.39 1.90
C ILE A 91 -6.72 11.42 0.65
N ARG A 92 -6.19 10.25 0.26
CA ARG A 92 -5.26 10.12 -0.87
C ARG A 92 -5.86 10.52 -2.21
N PHE A 93 -7.15 10.23 -2.44
CA PHE A 93 -7.80 10.50 -3.72
C PHE A 93 -8.62 11.80 -3.74
N ASP A 94 -8.94 12.39 -2.60
CA ASP A 94 -9.56 13.72 -2.47
C ASP A 94 -8.55 14.83 -2.80
N HIS A 95 -7.32 14.74 -2.25
CA HIS A 95 -6.26 15.71 -2.47
C HIS A 95 -5.14 15.15 -3.36
N ARG A 96 -5.46 14.93 -4.65
CA ARG A 96 -4.49 14.40 -5.63
C ARG A 96 -3.38 15.42 -5.90
N GLU A 97 -2.29 15.39 -5.11
CA GLU A 97 -1.09 16.20 -5.35
C GLU A 97 -0.28 15.68 -6.56
N MET A 98 -0.87 15.73 -7.75
CA MET A 98 -0.26 15.29 -9.02
C MET A 98 0.79 16.28 -9.57
N GLU A 99 0.99 17.41 -8.88
CA GLU A 99 1.80 18.54 -9.33
C GLU A 99 3.09 18.74 -8.51
N ARG A 100 3.23 18.09 -7.34
CA ARG A 100 4.42 18.23 -6.48
C ARG A 100 5.30 16.98 -6.56
N PRO A 101 6.54 17.07 -7.08
CA PRO A 101 7.42 15.92 -7.29
C PRO A 101 8.01 15.30 -6.00
N ARG A 102 7.59 15.70 -4.79
CA ARG A 102 8.34 15.45 -3.54
C ARG A 102 7.82 14.36 -2.60
N PHE A 103 6.79 13.58 -2.95
CA PHE A 103 6.23 12.59 -2.01
C PHE A 103 6.25 11.13 -2.49
N LEU A 104 6.94 10.82 -3.58
CA LEU A 104 6.70 9.56 -4.30
C LEU A 104 7.22 8.29 -3.61
N CYS A 105 8.34 8.31 -2.89
CA CYS A 105 8.92 7.04 -2.41
C CYS A 105 8.21 6.49 -1.15
N MET A 106 8.05 7.30 -0.10
CA MET A 106 7.35 6.86 1.13
C MET A 106 5.85 6.67 0.88
N SER A 107 5.20 7.58 0.14
CA SER A 107 3.78 7.45 -0.20
C SER A 107 3.52 6.24 -1.11
N ALA A 108 4.43 5.89 -2.04
CA ALA A 108 4.22 4.72 -2.89
C ALA A 108 4.34 3.41 -2.12
N SER A 109 5.32 3.26 -1.22
CA SER A 109 5.43 2.04 -0.40
C SER A 109 4.21 1.86 0.51
N GLU A 110 3.74 2.94 1.11
CA GLU A 110 2.54 2.92 1.97
C GLU A 110 1.27 2.64 1.18
N LEU A 111 1.18 3.17 -0.04
CA LEU A 111 0.08 2.88 -0.96
C LEU A 111 0.07 1.41 -1.39
N VAL A 112 1.22 0.84 -1.74
CA VAL A 112 1.31 -0.59 -2.10
C VAL A 112 0.93 -1.44 -0.89
N TYR A 113 1.47 -1.13 0.28
CA TYR A 113 1.16 -1.83 1.52
C TYR A 113 -0.35 -1.80 1.83
N THR A 114 -0.98 -0.63 1.80
CA THR A 114 -2.42 -0.47 2.06
C THR A 114 -3.28 -1.14 0.98
N ILE A 115 -2.85 -1.16 -0.29
CA ILE A 115 -3.51 -1.94 -1.34
C ILE A 115 -3.46 -3.43 -1.00
N ILE A 116 -2.30 -3.97 -0.62
CA ILE A 116 -2.15 -5.39 -0.25
C ILE A 116 -3.07 -5.75 0.91
N VAL A 117 -3.02 -4.97 2.00
CA VAL A 117 -3.86 -5.22 3.18
C VAL A 117 -5.34 -5.09 2.81
N GLY A 118 -5.71 -4.10 2.00
CA GLY A 118 -7.07 -3.95 1.47
C GLY A 118 -7.54 -5.18 0.72
N ILE A 119 -6.72 -5.73 -0.18
CA ILE A 119 -7.06 -6.98 -0.89
C ILE A 119 -7.24 -8.14 0.09
N LYS A 120 -6.33 -8.32 1.05
CA LYS A 120 -6.45 -9.39 2.05
C LYS A 120 -7.76 -9.28 2.84
N VAL A 121 -8.12 -8.09 3.28
CA VAL A 121 -9.32 -7.85 4.09
C VAL A 121 -10.62 -8.10 3.31
N VAL A 122 -10.67 -7.70 2.02
CA VAL A 122 -11.86 -7.91 1.17
C VAL A 122 -11.96 -9.34 0.61
N THR A 123 -10.92 -10.16 0.74
CA THR A 123 -10.91 -11.57 0.33
C THR A 123 -10.97 -12.55 1.51
N LEU A 124 -10.81 -12.05 2.74
CA LEU A 124 -10.84 -12.84 3.96
C LEU A 124 -12.19 -13.53 4.15
N GLN A 125 -12.18 -14.83 4.42
CA GLN A 125 -13.39 -15.58 4.75
C GLN A 125 -13.35 -15.98 6.23
N LEU A 126 -14.28 -15.42 7.01
CA LEU A 126 -14.36 -15.64 8.46
C LEU A 126 -15.83 -15.65 8.90
N PRO A 127 -16.23 -16.47 9.90
CA PRO A 127 -17.58 -16.42 10.44
C PRO A 127 -17.94 -15.01 10.95
N GLY A 128 -19.09 -14.48 10.52
CA GLY A 128 -19.54 -13.13 10.87
C GLY A 128 -18.92 -11.99 10.02
N TRP A 129 -18.02 -12.30 9.10
CA TRP A 129 -17.41 -11.34 8.18
C TRP A 129 -18.26 -11.21 6.90
N ASN A 130 -19.07 -10.16 6.82
CA ASN A 130 -19.99 -9.97 5.70
C ASN A 130 -19.31 -9.29 4.51
N LEU A 131 -18.81 -10.09 3.56
CA LEU A 131 -18.10 -9.63 2.37
C LEU A 131 -18.88 -8.60 1.55
N ALA A 132 -20.21 -8.73 1.42
CA ALA A 132 -21.01 -7.76 0.68
C ALA A 132 -20.97 -6.37 1.31
N GLN A 133 -21.03 -6.30 2.65
CA GLN A 133 -20.93 -5.06 3.39
C GLN A 133 -19.52 -4.47 3.32
N ILE A 134 -18.49 -5.31 3.39
CA ILE A 134 -17.09 -4.88 3.33
C ILE A 134 -16.75 -4.31 1.95
N HIS A 135 -17.19 -4.97 0.88
CA HIS A 135 -17.01 -4.46 -0.48
C HIS A 135 -17.80 -3.16 -0.75
N ALA A 136 -18.88 -2.92 -0.01
CA ALA A 136 -19.60 -1.65 -0.06
C ALA A 136 -18.86 -0.54 0.72
N GLU A 137 -18.19 -0.90 1.81
CA GLU A 137 -17.42 0.04 2.62
C GLU A 137 -16.07 0.40 1.97
N LEU A 138 -15.39 -0.60 1.39
CA LEU A 138 -14.06 -0.53 0.79
C LEU A 138 -14.06 -1.18 -0.60
N ASP A 139 -14.24 -0.38 -1.65
CA ASP A 139 -14.20 -0.85 -3.04
C ASP A 139 -12.77 -0.79 -3.60
N MET A 140 -12.03 -1.88 -3.41
CA MET A 140 -10.66 -2.01 -3.92
C MET A 140 -10.57 -1.96 -5.45
N VAL A 141 -11.64 -2.28 -6.18
CA VAL A 141 -11.67 -2.19 -7.65
C VAL A 141 -11.67 -0.72 -8.07
N GLU A 142 -12.43 0.12 -7.37
CA GLU A 142 -12.44 1.56 -7.59
C GLU A 142 -11.12 2.19 -7.20
N VAL A 143 -10.58 1.87 -6.01
CA VAL A 143 -9.25 2.35 -5.55
C VAL A 143 -8.15 2.10 -6.59
N MET A 144 -8.06 0.86 -7.09
CA MET A 144 -7.06 0.53 -8.11
C MET A 144 -7.33 1.21 -9.46
N SER A 145 -8.61 1.44 -9.80
CA SER A 145 -8.96 2.18 -11.02
C SER A 145 -8.55 3.64 -10.94
N GLN A 146 -8.79 4.29 -9.79
CA GLN A 146 -8.39 5.67 -9.54
C GLN A 146 -6.86 5.80 -9.58
N GLN A 147 -6.14 4.90 -8.92
CA GLN A 147 -4.68 4.90 -8.96
C GLN A 147 -4.12 4.60 -10.36
N ALA A 148 -4.76 3.72 -11.14
CA ALA A 148 -4.35 3.47 -12.52
C ALA A 148 -4.58 4.70 -13.41
N GLN A 149 -5.68 5.41 -13.21
CA GLN A 149 -5.97 6.66 -13.91
C GLN A 149 -4.96 7.76 -13.57
N ASP A 150 -4.60 7.90 -12.29
CA ASP A 150 -3.56 8.83 -11.86
C ASP A 150 -2.22 8.54 -12.56
N LEU A 151 -1.80 7.27 -12.57
CA LEU A 151 -0.58 6.85 -13.27
C LEU A 151 -0.67 7.05 -14.80
N ASP A 152 -1.82 6.79 -15.43
CA ASP A 152 -2.04 7.07 -16.85
C ASP A 152 -1.88 8.57 -17.18
N ILE A 153 -2.34 9.47 -16.30
CA ILE A 153 -2.13 10.93 -16.45
C ILE A 153 -0.63 11.25 -16.37
N ILE A 154 0.10 10.65 -15.43
CA ILE A 154 1.55 10.86 -15.27
C ILE A 154 2.30 10.35 -16.52
N VAL A 155 1.98 9.15 -17.01
CA VAL A 155 2.53 8.60 -18.27
C VAL A 155 2.24 9.53 -19.43
N GLY A 156 1.00 10.03 -19.53
CA GLY A 156 0.60 11.01 -20.53
C GLY A 156 1.48 12.26 -20.47
N ARG A 157 1.63 12.87 -19.28
CA ARG A 157 2.47 14.07 -19.09
C ARG A 157 3.93 13.83 -19.47
N ARG A 158 4.48 12.66 -19.14
CA ARG A 158 5.86 12.25 -19.49
C ARG A 158 6.05 12.12 -21.01
N LYS A 159 5.09 11.49 -21.71
CA LYS A 159 5.12 11.34 -23.18
C LYS A 159 5.04 12.68 -23.92
N HIS A 160 4.28 13.63 -23.39
CA HIS A 160 4.12 14.96 -23.97
C HIS A 160 5.23 15.95 -23.54
N GLY A 161 6.26 15.48 -22.83
CA GLY A 161 7.50 16.23 -22.60
C GLY A 161 7.47 17.29 -21.49
N ASN A 162 6.48 17.27 -20.59
CA ASN A 162 6.28 18.38 -19.64
C ASN A 162 6.55 18.06 -18.16
N MET A 163 7.45 17.13 -17.90
CA MET A 163 8.21 17.08 -16.64
C MET A 163 9.70 17.02 -17.04
N LEU A 164 10.20 18.18 -17.47
CA LEU A 164 11.60 18.62 -17.45
C LEU A 164 12.72 17.70 -17.98
N GLY A 165 12.52 16.99 -19.10
CA GLY A 165 13.59 16.23 -19.75
C GLY A 165 13.74 16.64 -21.21
N THR A 166 14.89 17.18 -21.58
CA THR A 166 15.23 17.59 -22.95
C THR A 166 14.88 16.50 -23.96
N PRO A 167 14.41 16.86 -25.18
CA PRO A 167 14.18 15.88 -26.24
C PRO A 167 15.50 15.13 -26.49
N THR A 168 15.44 13.81 -26.45
CA THR A 168 16.57 12.94 -26.85
C THR A 168 17.08 13.42 -28.21
N PRO A 169 18.36 13.82 -28.35
CA PRO A 169 18.87 14.31 -29.62
C PRO A 169 18.69 13.21 -30.67
N GLY A 170 17.94 13.54 -31.72
CA GLY A 170 17.88 12.73 -32.93
C GLY A 170 19.28 12.64 -33.55
N GLY A 171 20.01 11.58 -33.20
CA GLY A 171 21.34 11.26 -33.70
C GLY A 171 21.37 9.84 -34.20
N THR A 172 21.07 9.69 -35.50
CA THR A 172 21.43 8.64 -36.45
C THR A 172 22.04 7.29 -35.99
N THR A 173 21.41 6.23 -36.53
CA THR A 173 21.99 4.96 -37.02
C THR A 173 22.67 4.01 -36.03
N ALA A 174 21.88 3.10 -35.46
CA ALA A 174 22.18 1.67 -35.33
C ALA A 174 20.92 0.96 -34.80
N ALA A 175 20.69 -0.28 -35.21
CA ALA A 175 19.60 -1.14 -34.71
C ALA A 175 19.75 -1.34 -33.20
N THR A 176 19.21 -0.39 -32.44
CA THR A 176 19.16 -0.43 -30.98
C THR A 176 17.88 -1.18 -30.63
N PRO A 177 17.90 -2.16 -29.71
CA PRO A 177 16.67 -2.78 -29.24
C PRO A 177 15.70 -1.69 -28.81
N ALA A 178 14.41 -1.85 -29.12
CA ALA A 178 13.39 -0.89 -28.72
C ALA A 178 13.59 -0.51 -27.24
N PRO A 179 13.58 0.80 -26.89
CA PRO A 179 13.80 1.22 -25.52
C PRO A 179 12.83 0.47 -24.59
N PRO A 180 13.28 0.03 -23.40
CA PRO A 180 12.44 -0.73 -22.50
C PRO A 180 11.15 0.05 -22.19
N PRO A 181 9.97 -0.61 -22.14
CA PRO A 181 8.71 0.07 -21.88
C PRO A 181 8.77 0.87 -20.58
N ASP A 182 8.20 2.09 -20.60
CA ASP A 182 8.24 3.04 -19.47
C ASP A 182 7.79 2.31 -18.18
N PRO A 183 8.57 2.38 -17.07
CA PRO A 183 8.22 1.70 -15.83
C PRO A 183 6.81 2.06 -15.32
N PHE A 184 6.33 3.28 -15.56
CA PHE A 184 4.98 3.69 -15.18
C PHE A 184 3.91 3.02 -16.04
N GLU A 185 4.18 2.77 -17.33
CA GLU A 185 3.26 2.01 -18.18
C GLU A 185 3.14 0.55 -17.74
N ARG A 186 4.26 -0.05 -17.32
CA ARG A 186 4.25 -1.41 -16.77
C ARG A 186 3.44 -1.46 -15.49
N LEU A 187 3.67 -0.52 -14.59
CA LEU A 187 2.95 -0.40 -13.32
C LEU A 187 1.43 -0.22 -13.55
N VAL A 188 1.03 0.61 -14.51
CA VAL A 188 -0.39 0.76 -14.89
C VAL A 188 -0.99 -0.57 -15.34
N LYS A 189 -0.30 -1.31 -16.21
CA LYS A 189 -0.77 -2.61 -16.71
C LYS A 189 -0.90 -3.62 -15.58
N GLN A 190 0.08 -3.68 -14.69
CA GLN A 190 0.07 -4.54 -13.51
C GLN A 190 -1.10 -4.20 -12.59
N LEU A 191 -1.29 -2.93 -12.26
CA LEU A 191 -2.38 -2.48 -11.41
C LEU A 191 -3.76 -2.81 -12.02
N LYS A 192 -3.93 -2.64 -13.34
CA LYS A 192 -5.14 -3.05 -14.06
C LYS A 192 -5.36 -4.56 -14.01
N SER A 193 -4.30 -5.36 -14.17
CA SER A 193 -4.35 -6.82 -14.06
C SER A 193 -4.79 -7.27 -12.67
N VAL A 194 -4.15 -6.74 -11.63
CA VAL A 194 -4.48 -7.04 -10.22
C VAL A 194 -5.91 -6.62 -9.91
N ARG A 195 -6.34 -5.45 -10.37
CA ARG A 195 -7.73 -4.99 -10.24
C ARG A 195 -8.73 -5.96 -10.86
N ASP A 196 -8.47 -6.41 -12.09
CA ASP A 196 -9.37 -7.31 -12.81
C ASP A 196 -9.44 -8.67 -12.11
N LEU A 197 -8.32 -9.12 -11.52
CA LEU A 197 -8.27 -10.31 -10.69
C LEU A 197 -9.06 -10.12 -9.39
N VAL A 198 -8.89 -9.02 -8.65
CA VAL A 198 -9.67 -8.70 -7.45
C VAL A 198 -11.16 -8.60 -7.75
N LYS A 199 -11.53 -8.06 -8.92
CA LYS A 199 -12.91 -7.99 -9.39
C LYS A 199 -13.48 -9.38 -9.66
N ALA A 200 -12.71 -10.26 -10.30
CA ALA A 200 -13.11 -11.65 -10.53
C ALA A 200 -13.27 -12.40 -9.20
N GLU A 201 -12.35 -12.20 -8.27
CA GLU A 201 -12.37 -12.82 -6.94
C GLU A 201 -13.55 -12.35 -6.11
N ARG A 202 -13.85 -11.04 -6.09
CA ARG A 202 -15.07 -10.48 -5.50
C ARG A 202 -16.31 -11.19 -6.03
N GLN A 203 -16.43 -11.34 -7.35
CA GLN A 203 -17.57 -12.02 -7.96
C GLN A 203 -17.64 -13.49 -7.56
N ARG A 204 -16.50 -14.17 -7.51
CA ARG A 204 -16.40 -15.57 -7.09
C ARG A 204 -16.85 -15.77 -5.65
N LEU A 205 -16.39 -14.92 -4.73
CA LEU A 205 -16.73 -14.96 -3.31
C LEU A 205 -18.21 -14.66 -3.07
N LEU A 206 -18.77 -13.67 -3.77
CA LEU A 206 -20.20 -13.33 -3.66
C LEU A 206 -21.12 -14.40 -4.25
N THR A 207 -20.66 -15.17 -5.24
CA THR A 207 -21.44 -16.24 -5.88
C THR A 207 -21.26 -17.61 -5.20
N GLY A 208 -20.36 -17.73 -4.23
CA GLY A 208 -20.09 -18.98 -3.51
C GLY A 208 -19.42 -20.07 -4.36
N SER A 209 -18.80 -19.72 -5.48
CA SER A 209 -18.09 -20.69 -6.34
C SER A 209 -16.71 -21.00 -5.75
N GLY A 210 -16.65 -22.06 -4.94
CA GLY A 210 -15.46 -22.47 -4.22
C GLY A 210 -14.41 -23.12 -5.11
N ASN A 211 -13.33 -22.40 -5.39
CA ASN A 211 -11.99 -22.97 -5.44
C ASN A 211 -11.11 -22.10 -4.54
N ALA A 212 -10.55 -22.72 -3.51
CA ALA A 212 -9.81 -22.05 -2.43
C ALA A 212 -8.32 -21.87 -2.76
N ASP A 213 -7.96 -21.77 -4.04
CA ASP A 213 -6.65 -21.22 -4.40
C ASP A 213 -6.75 -19.71 -4.20
N LEU A 214 -6.48 -19.28 -2.97
CA LEU A 214 -6.18 -17.90 -2.65
C LEU A 214 -5.05 -17.48 -3.58
N VAL A 215 -5.35 -16.56 -4.50
CA VAL A 215 -4.28 -15.82 -5.17
C VAL A 215 -3.49 -15.15 -4.05
N ASP A 216 -2.22 -15.52 -3.90
CA ASP A 216 -1.35 -14.90 -2.91
C ASP A 216 -1.00 -13.49 -3.40
N PHE A 217 -1.73 -12.49 -2.90
CA PHE A 217 -1.44 -11.08 -3.16
C PHE A 217 -0.32 -10.57 -2.26
N SER A 218 0.78 -11.32 -2.17
CA SER A 218 1.95 -10.89 -1.42
C SER A 218 2.60 -9.68 -2.09
N GLN A 219 3.39 -8.93 -1.31
CA GLN A 219 4.21 -7.86 -1.86
C GLN A 219 5.13 -8.38 -2.94
N ASP A 220 5.67 -9.59 -2.76
CA ASP A 220 6.49 -10.28 -3.75
C ASP A 220 5.69 -10.57 -5.03
N PHE A 221 4.45 -11.07 -4.95
CA PHE A 221 3.60 -11.26 -6.14
C PHE A 221 3.36 -9.96 -6.93
N LEU A 222 3.13 -8.84 -6.24
CA LEU A 222 2.98 -7.53 -6.89
C LEU A 222 4.31 -6.99 -7.43
N MET A 223 5.45 -7.43 -6.88
CA MET A 223 6.78 -6.91 -7.18
C MET A 223 7.61 -7.81 -8.11
N ASP A 224 7.25 -9.09 -8.29
CA ASP A 224 8.01 -10.11 -9.05
C ASP A 224 8.08 -9.77 -10.56
N ASP A 225 7.01 -9.19 -11.12
CA ASP A 225 6.99 -8.70 -12.51
C ASP A 225 7.45 -7.23 -12.64
N SER A 226 7.44 -6.47 -11.52
CA SER A 226 7.98 -5.10 -11.50
C SER A 226 9.48 -5.19 -11.21
N GLY A 227 10.27 -5.50 -12.24
CA GLY A 227 11.72 -5.73 -12.18
C GLY A 227 12.36 -5.17 -10.91
N THR A 228 12.75 -6.06 -10.00
CA THR A 228 13.37 -5.79 -8.70
C THR A 228 14.46 -4.72 -8.79
N ASP A 229 15.14 -4.62 -9.92
CA ASP A 229 16.09 -3.57 -10.29
C ASP A 229 15.53 -2.14 -10.25
N PHE A 230 14.27 -1.90 -10.67
CA PHE A 230 13.65 -0.57 -10.67
C PHE A 230 13.40 -0.07 -9.24
N TRP A 231 12.77 -0.89 -8.40
CA TRP A 231 12.52 -0.52 -7.00
C TRP A 231 13.78 -0.56 -6.16
N GLN A 232 14.72 -1.48 -6.42
CA GLN A 232 16.05 -1.40 -5.84
C GLN A 232 16.78 -0.14 -6.27
N ALA A 233 16.72 0.28 -7.54
CA ALA A 233 17.31 1.53 -7.99
C ALA A 233 16.59 2.76 -7.39
N ALA A 234 15.27 2.73 -7.25
CA ALA A 234 14.52 3.80 -6.58
C ALA A 234 14.87 3.90 -5.09
N ALA A 235 15.06 2.76 -4.41
CA ALA A 235 15.36 2.67 -2.98
C ALA A 235 16.84 2.90 -2.63
N THR A 236 17.79 2.43 -3.46
CA THR A 236 19.25 2.57 -3.21
C THR A 236 19.87 3.77 -3.92
N ARG A 237 19.37 4.15 -5.10
CA ARG A 237 19.94 5.30 -5.84
C ARG A 237 19.20 6.60 -5.59
N GLY A 238 18.03 6.59 -4.93
CA GLY A 238 17.31 7.69 -4.24
C GLY A 238 16.98 8.98 -5.02
N TYR A 239 17.79 9.33 -6.00
CA TYR A 239 17.87 10.58 -6.69
C TYR A 239 17.69 10.38 -8.20
N ASN A 240 18.25 9.32 -8.81
CA ASN A 240 18.36 9.28 -10.30
C ASN A 240 17.20 8.63 -11.06
N VAL A 241 16.31 7.88 -10.41
CA VAL A 241 15.10 7.30 -11.06
C VAL A 241 13.98 8.35 -11.17
N TRP A 242 14.03 9.35 -10.30
CA TRP A 242 13.06 10.43 -10.17
C TRP A 242 13.60 11.78 -10.66
N ASN A 243 14.93 11.97 -10.69
CA ASN A 243 15.55 13.15 -11.28
C ASN A 243 15.50 13.07 -12.79
N ILE A 244 14.95 14.12 -13.36
CA ILE A 244 15.10 14.40 -14.76
C ILE A 244 16.41 15.17 -14.93
N ILE A 245 17.20 14.85 -15.96
CA ILE A 245 18.39 15.61 -16.32
C ILE A 245 17.96 17.06 -16.57
N GLY A 246 18.30 17.96 -15.64
CA GLY A 246 17.91 19.38 -15.69
C GLY A 246 17.27 19.96 -14.40
N ASP A 247 17.12 19.18 -13.32
CA ASP A 247 16.67 19.72 -12.04
C ASP A 247 17.73 20.71 -11.45
N PRO A 248 17.39 21.99 -11.20
CA PRO A 248 18.31 22.97 -10.60
C PRO A 248 18.78 22.59 -9.18
N GLY A 249 18.20 21.57 -8.56
CA GLY A 249 18.66 20.98 -7.29
C GLY A 249 19.86 20.02 -7.41
N VAL A 250 20.22 19.57 -8.62
CA VAL A 250 21.46 18.80 -8.84
C VAL A 250 22.58 19.80 -9.10
N LEU A 251 23.13 20.34 -8.02
CA LEU A 251 24.39 21.09 -8.11
C LEU A 251 25.45 20.17 -8.71
N ASN A 252 26.07 20.66 -9.79
CA ASN A 252 27.21 20.05 -10.46
C ASN A 252 28.21 19.45 -9.45
N GLU A 253 28.24 18.13 -9.32
CA GLU A 253 29.46 17.44 -8.92
C GLU A 253 30.35 17.33 -10.16
N SER A 254 30.91 18.48 -10.53
CA SER A 254 32.06 18.57 -11.41
C SER A 254 33.32 18.72 -10.56
N THR A 255 34.00 17.61 -10.33
CA THR A 255 35.47 17.50 -10.25
C THR A 255 35.88 16.09 -10.59
#